data_AF-A0A2H0DMK9-F1
#
_entry.id   AF-A0A2H0DMK9-F1
#
_cell.length_a   1.000
_cell.length_b   1.000
_cell.length_c   1.000
_cell.angle_alpha   90.00
_cell.angle_beta   90.00
_cell.angle_gamma   90.00
#
_symmetry.space_group_name_H-M   'P 1'
#
loop_
_entity.id
_entity.type
_entity.pdbx_description
1 polymer ?
#
loop_
_entity_poly.entity_id
_entity_poly.type
_entity_poly.pdbx_seq_one_letter_code
_entity_poly.pdbx_strand_id
1 'polypeptide(L)'
;MFVRYTLLIEQTDSMWGGGFLERTGDYTKQTNTFRSAMEKFAQDESEIMFLLLGRLEGIHVEEVARGRIGPLWSPWTPAPQGWFPPDASDAFVLHCPLDRASTGHEIDLDNDPFSTLYVDFLSDKARPIIEEAAQRYGYRVHKERKFACTKSALGPLQAKLKKAGTKNVIYSI
;
A
#
# COMPACT_ATOMS: atom_id res chain seq x y z
N MET A 1 -3.90 -19.00 -11.71
CA MET A 1 -3.03 -19.47 -10.60
C MET A 1 -1.87 -18.50 -10.51
N PHE A 2 -1.77 -17.68 -9.45
CA PHE A 2 -0.67 -16.72 -9.28
C PHE A 2 0.30 -17.29 -8.25
N VAL A 3 1.58 -17.42 -8.63
CA VAL A 3 2.66 -17.85 -7.74
C VAL A 3 3.61 -16.66 -7.56
N ARG A 4 3.89 -16.31 -6.31
CA ARG A 4 4.84 -15.27 -5.91
C ARG A 4 6.11 -15.96 -5.42
N TYR A 5 7.25 -15.63 -6.03
CA TYR A 5 8.55 -16.03 -5.51
C TYR A 5 9.19 -14.84 -4.79
N THR A 6 9.61 -15.06 -3.55
CA THR A 6 10.45 -14.15 -2.77
C THR A 6 11.73 -14.89 -2.46
N LEU A 7 12.87 -14.40 -2.94
CA LEU A 7 14.19 -14.95 -2.63
C LEU A 7 14.91 -13.99 -1.70
N LEU A 8 15.30 -14.50 -0.52
CA LEU A 8 16.10 -13.80 0.47
C LEU A 8 17.45 -14.50 0.57
N ILE A 9 18.56 -13.75 0.49
CA ILE A 9 19.92 -14.26 0.67
C ILE A 9 20.48 -13.64 1.95
N GLU A 10 21.01 -14.46 2.86
CA GLU A 10 21.50 -14.02 4.17
C GLU A 10 22.91 -14.55 4.49
N GLN A 11 23.66 -13.77 5.27
CA GLN A 11 24.89 -14.18 5.97
C GLN A 11 24.75 -13.82 7.45
N THR A 12 25.09 -14.75 8.34
CA THR A 12 24.87 -14.65 9.80
C THR A 12 26.15 -14.44 10.60
N ASP A 13 26.05 -13.70 11.71
CA ASP A 13 26.97 -13.76 12.86
C ASP A 13 26.13 -13.66 14.14
N SER A 14 26.48 -14.42 15.17
CA SER A 14 25.56 -14.96 16.19
C SER A 14 25.73 -14.38 17.60
N MET A 15 26.27 -13.18 17.79
CA MET A 15 26.80 -12.80 19.10
C MET A 15 26.09 -11.71 19.91
N TRP A 16 25.02 -11.04 19.44
CA TRP A 16 24.40 -9.98 20.27
C TRP A 16 22.89 -9.88 20.08
N GLY A 17 22.14 -10.02 21.18
CA GLY A 17 20.70 -9.80 21.24
C GLY A 17 20.34 -8.55 22.04
N GLY A 18 19.15 -8.00 21.77
CA GLY A 18 18.47 -7.05 22.67
C GLY A 18 18.12 -5.69 22.06
N GLY A 19 17.30 -5.65 21.01
CA GLY A 19 16.71 -4.42 20.45
C GLY A 19 16.01 -4.71 19.12
N PHE A 20 15.03 -3.88 18.70
CA PHE A 20 14.54 -3.92 17.31
C PHE A 20 15.62 -3.45 16.31
N LEU A 21 16.65 -2.80 16.82
CA LEU A 21 17.74 -2.20 16.10
C LEU A 21 19.05 -2.52 16.85
N GLU A 22 20.01 -3.12 16.14
CA GLU A 22 21.37 -3.32 16.61
C GLU A 22 22.23 -2.18 16.09
N ARG A 23 22.87 -1.43 16.99
CA ARG A 23 23.77 -0.35 16.58
C ARG A 23 25.14 -0.95 16.26
N THR A 24 25.64 -0.71 15.04
CA THR A 24 26.99 -1.11 14.60
C THR A 24 27.75 0.13 14.15
N GLY A 25 28.49 0.76 15.06
CA GLY A 25 29.16 2.05 14.81
C GLY A 25 28.14 3.19 14.64
N ASP A 26 28.23 3.89 13.51
CA ASP A 26 27.27 4.95 13.11
C ASP A 26 26.04 4.41 12.37
N TYR A 27 26.04 3.11 12.05
CA TYR A 27 24.93 2.47 11.34
C TYR A 27 24.06 1.68 12.30
N THR A 28 22.80 1.50 11.91
CA THR A 28 21.85 0.67 12.64
C THR A 28 21.46 -0.52 11.76
N LYS A 29 21.73 -1.74 12.25
CA LYS A 29 21.29 -3.00 11.65
C LYS A 29 19.93 -3.37 12.20
N GLN A 30 19.02 -3.76 11.32
CA GLN A 30 17.70 -4.26 11.71
C GLN A 30 17.82 -5.67 12.29
N THR A 31 17.21 -5.92 13.44
CA THR A 31 17.23 -7.25 14.05
C THR A 31 16.21 -8.19 13.42
N ASN A 32 16.37 -9.49 13.63
CA ASN A 32 15.42 -10.49 13.13
C ASN A 32 14.00 -10.27 13.68
N THR A 33 13.86 -9.72 14.88
CA THR A 33 12.55 -9.35 15.45
C THR A 33 11.90 -8.21 14.67
N PHE A 34 12.68 -7.20 14.27
CA PHE A 34 12.20 -6.13 13.39
C PHE A 34 11.82 -6.68 12.01
N ARG A 35 12.64 -7.55 11.41
CA ARG A 35 12.34 -8.18 10.12
C ARG A 35 11.05 -8.99 10.17
N SER A 36 10.87 -9.86 11.16
CA SER A 36 9.66 -10.67 11.30
C SER A 36 8.40 -9.83 11.55
N ALA A 37 8.53 -8.74 12.32
CA ALA A 37 7.44 -7.78 12.48
C ALA A 37 7.11 -7.10 11.14
N MET A 38 8.12 -6.60 10.44
CA MET A 38 7.96 -5.98 9.12
C MET A 38 7.34 -6.93 8.11
N GLU A 39 7.77 -8.19 8.03
CA GLU A 39 7.21 -9.19 7.11
C GLU A 39 5.74 -9.52 7.41
N LYS A 40 5.40 -9.65 8.69
CA LYS A 40 4.02 -9.89 9.13
C LYS A 40 3.12 -8.71 8.77
N PHE A 41 3.55 -7.50 9.09
CA PHE A 41 2.74 -6.30 8.94
C PHE A 41 2.77 -5.70 7.53
N ALA A 42 3.77 -6.04 6.69
CA ALA A 42 3.83 -5.58 5.29
C ALA A 42 2.75 -6.21 4.40
N GLN A 43 2.03 -7.22 4.91
CA GLN A 43 0.83 -7.75 4.27
C GLN A 43 -0.38 -6.82 4.42
N ASP A 44 -0.39 -5.98 5.45
CA ASP A 44 -1.49 -5.10 5.84
C ASP A 44 -1.33 -3.67 5.28
N GLU A 45 -2.28 -2.78 5.59
CA GLU A 45 -2.29 -1.39 5.13
C GLU A 45 -1.14 -0.56 5.70
N SER A 46 -0.72 0.49 4.97
CA SER A 46 0.39 1.36 5.37
C SER A 46 0.16 2.00 6.75
N GLU A 47 -1.08 2.37 7.04
CA GLU A 47 -1.51 2.96 8.31
C GLU A 47 -1.32 2.01 9.50
N ILE A 48 -1.67 0.73 9.33
CA ILE A 48 -1.51 -0.27 10.39
C ILE A 48 -0.02 -0.44 10.72
N MET A 49 0.82 -0.52 9.70
CA MET A 49 2.27 -0.58 9.88
C MET A 49 2.80 0.68 10.57
N PHE A 50 2.35 1.87 10.15
CA PHE A 50 2.74 3.14 10.78
C PHE A 50 2.41 3.13 12.27
N LEU A 51 1.18 2.76 12.63
CA LEU A 51 0.72 2.69 14.01
C LEU A 51 1.50 1.68 14.85
N LEU A 52 1.87 0.54 14.27
CA LEU A 52 2.62 -0.49 14.97
C LEU A 52 4.07 -0.07 15.19
N LEU A 53 4.71 0.53 14.19
CA LEU A 53 6.07 1.05 14.28
C LEU A 53 6.15 2.27 15.22
N GLY A 54 5.16 3.17 15.17
CA GLY A 54 5.09 4.35 16.04
C GLY A 54 4.90 4.02 17.53
N ARG A 55 4.49 2.80 17.87
CA ARG A 55 4.41 2.31 19.26
C ARG A 55 5.76 1.83 19.81
N LEU A 56 6.76 1.64 18.96
CA LEU A 56 8.06 1.15 19.38
C LEU A 56 8.87 2.30 19.99
N GLU A 57 9.34 2.10 21.23
CA GLU A 57 10.13 3.10 21.94
C GLU A 57 11.42 3.42 21.16
N GLY A 58 11.72 4.71 21.02
CA GLY A 58 12.89 5.19 20.29
C GLY A 58 12.77 5.18 18.76
N ILE A 59 11.60 4.84 18.19
CA ILE A 59 11.35 4.91 16.75
C ILE A 59 10.47 6.12 16.43
N HIS A 60 10.96 6.97 15.53
CA HIS A 60 10.17 8.02 14.91
C HIS A 60 9.87 7.62 13.46
N VAL A 61 8.59 7.54 13.11
CA VAL A 61 8.15 7.15 11.77
C VAL A 61 7.72 8.41 11.02
N GLU A 62 8.39 8.71 9.92
CA GLU A 62 8.02 9.83 9.05
C GLU A 62 7.03 9.37 7.97
N GLU A 63 7.29 8.22 7.35
CA GLU A 63 6.45 7.68 6.30
C GLU A 63 6.52 6.14 6.26
N VAL A 64 5.38 5.53 5.98
CA VAL A 64 5.28 4.15 5.51
C VAL A 64 4.56 4.16 4.17
N ALA A 65 5.22 3.64 3.13
CA ALA A 65 4.66 3.53 1.79
C ALA A 65 4.59 2.08 1.33
N ARG A 66 3.46 1.70 0.74
CA ARG A 66 3.21 0.38 0.19
C ARG A 66 2.74 0.48 -1.26
N GLY A 67 3.63 0.14 -2.18
CA GLY A 67 3.30 -0.05 -3.59
C GLY A 67 2.99 -1.51 -3.88
N ARG A 68 1.97 -1.77 -4.71
CA ARG A 68 1.74 -3.11 -5.29
C ARG A 68 1.67 -3.01 -6.80
N ILE A 69 2.02 -4.10 -7.46
CA ILE A 69 1.84 -4.28 -8.90
C ILE A 69 0.78 -5.35 -9.07
N GLY A 70 -0.33 -4.98 -9.70
CA GLY A 70 -1.48 -5.83 -9.96
C GLY A 70 -2.77 -5.38 -9.26
N PRO A 71 -3.91 -6.00 -9.65
CA PRO A 71 -4.02 -7.06 -10.67
C PRO A 71 -3.74 -6.56 -12.09
N LEU A 72 -3.40 -7.49 -12.99
CA LEU A 72 -3.41 -7.27 -14.42
C LEU A 72 -4.73 -7.83 -14.98
N TRP A 73 -5.58 -6.95 -15.47
CA TRP A 73 -6.72 -7.35 -16.27
C TRP A 73 -6.28 -7.55 -17.72
N SER A 74 -6.73 -8.63 -18.32
CA SER A 74 -6.35 -9.07 -19.66
C SER A 74 -7.46 -9.94 -20.28
N PRO A 75 -7.41 -10.28 -21.58
CA PRO A 75 -8.38 -11.20 -22.17
C PRO A 75 -8.45 -12.55 -21.46
N TRP A 76 -7.33 -13.01 -20.89
CA TRP A 76 -7.21 -14.28 -20.15
C TRP A 76 -7.52 -14.15 -18.65
N THR A 77 -7.60 -12.92 -18.13
CA THR A 77 -7.98 -12.62 -16.74
C THR A 77 -8.87 -11.39 -16.79
N PRO A 78 -10.15 -11.57 -17.18
CA PRO A 78 -11.01 -10.47 -17.55
C PRO A 78 -11.34 -9.58 -16.35
N ALA A 79 -11.46 -8.28 -16.61
CA ALA A 79 -11.97 -7.31 -15.65
C ALA A 79 -13.46 -7.58 -15.32
N PRO A 80 -13.98 -7.00 -14.22
CA PRO A 80 -15.42 -6.98 -13.97
C PRO A 80 -16.20 -6.35 -15.13
N GLN A 81 -17.49 -6.69 -15.24
CA GLN A 81 -18.32 -6.28 -16.38
C GLN A 81 -18.30 -4.75 -16.62
N GLY A 82 -18.05 -4.38 -17.87
CA GLY A 82 -18.06 -3.00 -18.35
C GLY A 82 -16.79 -2.19 -18.08
N TRP A 83 -15.74 -2.79 -17.51
CA TRP A 83 -14.41 -2.15 -17.42
C TRP A 83 -13.60 -2.29 -18.71
N PHE A 84 -13.93 -3.29 -19.53
CA PHE A 84 -13.32 -3.53 -20.84
C PHE A 84 -14.28 -3.18 -21.98
N PRO A 85 -13.76 -2.86 -23.18
CA PRO A 85 -14.56 -2.72 -24.38
C PRO A 85 -15.23 -4.05 -24.79
N PRO A 86 -16.28 -4.03 -25.62
CA PRO A 86 -16.97 -5.25 -26.08
C PRO A 86 -16.06 -6.23 -26.83
N ASP A 87 -15.14 -5.73 -27.66
CA ASP A 87 -14.01 -6.52 -28.17
C ASP A 87 -12.78 -6.23 -27.30
N ALA A 88 -12.49 -7.16 -26.40
CA ALA A 88 -11.42 -7.03 -25.42
C ALA A 88 -10.17 -7.82 -25.79
N SER A 89 -10.03 -8.27 -27.04
CA SER A 89 -8.94 -9.16 -27.47
C SER A 89 -7.53 -8.57 -27.27
N ASP A 90 -7.40 -7.25 -27.28
CA ASP A 90 -6.16 -6.50 -27.03
C ASP A 90 -6.21 -5.61 -25.76
N ALA A 91 -7.25 -5.77 -24.93
CA ALA A 91 -7.48 -4.91 -23.77
C ALA A 91 -6.67 -5.38 -22.56
N PHE A 92 -5.70 -4.58 -22.13
CA PHE A 92 -4.94 -4.82 -20.89
C PHE A 92 -5.04 -3.61 -19.97
N VAL A 93 -5.17 -3.85 -18.67
CA VAL A 93 -5.11 -2.83 -17.63
C VAL A 93 -4.31 -3.37 -16.46
N LEU A 94 -3.11 -2.83 -16.23
CA LEU A 94 -2.31 -3.06 -15.05
C LEU A 94 -2.67 -2.05 -13.98
N HIS A 95 -2.91 -2.53 -12.78
CA HIS A 95 -3.15 -1.69 -11.61
C HIS A 95 -1.87 -1.53 -10.80
N CYS A 96 -1.60 -0.31 -10.35
CA CYS A 96 -0.46 0.01 -9.50
C CYS A 96 -0.96 0.82 -8.29
N PRO A 97 -1.58 0.18 -7.28
CA PRO A 97 -1.98 0.87 -6.06
C PRO A 97 -0.77 1.28 -5.22
N LEU A 98 -0.88 2.46 -4.62
CA LEU A 98 0.04 3.02 -3.67
C LEU A 98 -0.74 3.49 -2.46
N ASP A 99 -0.33 3.03 -1.28
CA ASP A 99 -0.91 3.37 0.01
C ASP A 99 0.19 3.95 0.88
N ARG A 100 -0.02 5.13 1.47
CA ARG A 100 0.97 5.84 2.28
C ARG A 100 0.35 6.37 3.56
N ALA A 101 1.06 6.19 4.67
CA ALA A 101 0.82 6.90 5.93
C ALA A 101 2.04 7.76 6.22
N SER A 102 1.87 9.07 6.31
CA SER A 102 2.98 10.02 6.37
C SER A 102 2.64 11.23 7.23
N THR A 103 3.64 11.77 7.94
CA THR A 103 3.51 13.05 8.68
C THR A 103 3.64 14.27 7.75
N GLY A 104 4.08 14.08 6.50
CA GLY A 104 4.22 15.14 5.50
C GLY A 104 2.94 15.51 4.76
N HIS A 105 1.79 14.94 5.15
CA HIS A 105 0.50 15.15 4.51
C HIS A 105 -0.43 15.96 5.42
N GLU A 106 -1.12 16.95 4.87
CA GLU A 106 -2.01 17.83 5.66
C GLU A 106 -3.38 17.19 5.95
N ILE A 107 -3.92 16.47 4.97
CA ILE A 107 -5.24 15.84 5.01
C ILE A 107 -5.16 14.37 4.58
N ASP A 108 -6.12 13.57 5.03
CA ASP A 108 -6.33 12.23 4.48
C ASP A 108 -6.93 12.34 3.07
N LEU A 109 -6.49 11.47 2.16
CA LEU A 109 -6.94 11.46 0.77
C LEU A 109 -7.03 10.03 0.26
N ASP A 110 -8.21 9.62 -0.22
CA ASP A 110 -8.38 8.37 -0.95
C ASP A 110 -8.78 8.64 -2.40
N ASN A 111 -7.87 8.31 -3.31
CA ASN A 111 -8.05 8.38 -4.75
C ASN A 111 -7.95 6.97 -5.38
N ASP A 112 -8.02 5.90 -4.60
CA ASP A 112 -8.11 4.52 -5.10
C ASP A 112 -9.59 4.09 -5.20
N PRO A 113 -10.15 3.91 -6.41
CA PRO A 113 -11.56 3.51 -6.57
C PRO A 113 -11.88 2.09 -6.07
N PHE A 114 -10.88 1.33 -5.62
CA PHE A 114 -11.02 -0.02 -5.08
C PHE A 114 -10.61 -0.12 -3.60
N SER A 115 -10.31 1.01 -2.95
CA SER A 115 -9.98 1.06 -1.53
C SER A 115 -10.91 2.03 -0.81
N THR A 116 -10.89 1.95 0.51
CA THR A 116 -11.42 2.98 1.41
C THR A 116 -10.41 3.15 2.54
N LEU A 117 -10.51 4.25 3.29
CA LEU A 117 -9.63 4.47 4.43
C LEU A 117 -9.90 3.43 5.52
N TYR A 118 -8.87 3.08 6.28
CA TYR A 118 -8.98 2.08 7.34
C TYR A 118 -10.04 2.49 8.38
N VAL A 119 -10.09 3.78 8.71
CA VAL A 119 -11.04 4.38 9.66
C VAL A 119 -12.51 4.15 9.29
N ASP A 120 -12.80 3.99 7.99
CA ASP A 120 -14.16 3.79 7.49
C ASP A 120 -14.64 2.34 7.71
N PHE A 121 -13.73 1.38 7.87
CA PHE A 121 -14.05 -0.01 8.21
C PHE A 121 -14.18 -0.27 9.71
N LEU A 122 -13.73 0.67 10.54
CA LEU A 122 -13.72 0.49 11.98
C LEU A 122 -15.13 0.61 12.55
N SER A 123 -15.41 -0.23 13.55
CA SER A 123 -16.58 -0.05 14.41
C SER A 123 -16.51 1.28 15.16
N ASP A 124 -17.67 1.81 15.57
CA ASP A 124 -17.78 3.07 16.34
C ASP A 124 -16.96 3.07 17.64
N LYS A 125 -16.68 1.89 18.21
CA LYS A 125 -15.84 1.76 19.40
C LYS A 125 -14.35 1.82 19.11
N ALA A 126 -13.93 1.37 17.94
CA ALA A 126 -12.51 1.29 17.55
C ALA A 126 -12.04 2.58 16.87
N ARG A 127 -12.94 3.30 16.19
CA ARG A 127 -12.63 4.54 15.48
C ARG A 127 -11.96 5.61 16.35
N PRO A 128 -12.46 5.95 17.56
CA PRO A 128 -11.82 6.97 18.40
C PRO A 128 -10.38 6.62 18.79
N ILE A 129 -10.07 5.33 18.95
CA ILE A 129 -8.73 4.86 19.32
C ILE A 129 -7.73 5.15 18.21
N ILE A 130 -8.15 4.94 16.96
CA ILE A 130 -7.31 5.19 15.78
C ILE A 130 -7.20 6.68 15.49
N GLU A 131 -8.28 7.44 15.64
CA GLU A 131 -8.26 8.90 15.49
C GLU A 131 -7.34 9.56 16.53
N GLU A 132 -7.37 9.11 17.78
CA GLU A 132 -6.46 9.60 18.82
C GLU A 132 -5.00 9.26 18.49
N ALA A 133 -4.74 8.05 17.99
CA ALA A 133 -3.39 7.64 17.58
C ALA A 133 -2.90 8.46 16.37
N ALA A 134 -3.74 8.72 15.38
CA ALA A 134 -3.43 9.57 14.23
C ALA A 134 -3.11 11.00 14.67
N GLN A 135 -3.86 11.56 15.62
CA GLN A 135 -3.55 12.87 16.20
C GLN A 135 -2.22 12.86 16.97
N ARG A 136 -1.99 11.83 17.79
CA ARG A 136 -0.77 11.70 18.60
C ARG A 136 0.49 11.61 17.76
N TYR A 137 0.44 10.83 16.68
CA TYR A 137 1.59 10.61 15.80
C TYR A 137 1.64 11.60 14.63
N GLY A 138 0.58 12.39 14.41
CA GLY A 138 0.54 13.46 13.42
C GLY A 138 0.62 12.98 11.97
N TYR A 139 0.18 11.75 11.66
CA TYR A 139 0.19 11.24 10.29
C TYR A 139 -1.17 11.44 9.59
N ARG A 140 -1.13 11.41 8.25
CA ARG A 140 -2.29 11.28 7.37
C ARG A 140 -2.08 10.17 6.36
N VAL A 141 -3.17 9.63 5.86
CA VAL A 141 -3.21 8.49 4.94
C VAL A 141 -3.60 8.95 3.54
N HIS A 142 -2.74 8.64 2.57
CA HIS A 142 -2.94 8.89 1.16
C HIS A 142 -2.97 7.57 0.40
N LYS A 143 -4.12 7.24 -0.17
CA LYS A 143 -4.29 6.10 -1.07
C LYS A 143 -4.48 6.59 -2.50
N GLU A 144 -3.73 6.02 -3.42
CA GLU A 144 -3.90 6.27 -4.86
C GLU A 144 -3.75 4.99 -5.66
N ARG A 145 -4.28 4.99 -6.87
CA ARG A 145 -4.01 3.93 -7.83
C ARG A 145 -3.63 4.52 -9.17
N LYS A 146 -2.50 4.08 -9.72
CA LYS A 146 -2.09 4.38 -11.09
C LYS A 146 -2.45 3.20 -11.97
N PHE A 147 -2.71 3.48 -13.24
CA PHE A 147 -3.03 2.45 -14.22
C PHE A 147 -2.07 2.54 -15.39
N ALA A 148 -1.71 1.38 -15.95
CA ALA A 148 -1.13 1.31 -17.29
C ALA A 148 -2.07 0.47 -18.15
N CYS A 149 -2.47 0.94 -19.32
CA CYS A 149 -3.44 0.24 -20.16
C CYS A 149 -3.15 0.36 -21.65
N THR A 150 -3.69 -0.56 -22.44
CA THR A 150 -3.70 -0.41 -23.89
C THR A 150 -4.65 0.70 -24.32
N LYS A 151 -4.43 1.26 -25.51
CA LYS A 151 -5.30 2.31 -26.10
C LYS A 151 -6.77 1.89 -26.18
N SER A 152 -7.06 0.64 -26.49
CA SER A 152 -8.43 0.11 -26.57
C SER A 152 -9.15 0.12 -25.21
N ALA A 153 -8.42 -0.07 -24.11
CA ALA A 153 -8.96 -0.07 -22.75
C ALA A 153 -9.11 1.34 -22.14
N LEU A 154 -8.45 2.36 -22.71
CA LEU A 154 -8.37 3.70 -22.13
C LEU A 154 -9.74 4.36 -21.93
N GLY A 155 -10.58 4.38 -22.98
CA GLY A 155 -11.90 5.03 -22.94
C GLY A 155 -12.83 4.43 -21.87
N PRO A 156 -13.06 3.11 -21.88
CA PRO A 156 -13.83 2.43 -20.84
C PRO A 156 -13.29 2.66 -19.42
N LEU A 157 -11.96 2.58 -19.24
CA LEU A 157 -11.31 2.83 -17.96
C LEU A 157 -11.57 4.25 -17.45
N GLN A 158 -11.34 5.28 -18.29
CA GLN A 158 -11.61 6.67 -17.93
C GLN A 158 -13.08 6.91 -17.56
N ALA A 159 -14.01 6.31 -18.29
CA ALA A 159 -15.44 6.43 -17.99
C ALA A 159 -15.79 5.86 -16.60
N LYS A 160 -15.19 4.72 -16.24
CA LYS A 160 -15.39 4.09 -14.92
C LYS A 160 -14.79 4.92 -13.79
N LEU A 161 -13.55 5.39 -13.96
CA LEU A 161 -12.88 6.24 -12.96
C LEU A 161 -13.61 7.56 -12.75
N LYS A 162 -14.08 8.19 -13.84
CA LYS A 162 -14.92 9.40 -13.76
C LYS A 162 -16.22 9.14 -12.98
N LYS A 163 -16.87 7.99 -13.20
CA LYS A 163 -18.07 7.61 -12.44
C LYS A 163 -17.78 7.36 -10.95
N ALA A 164 -16.60 6.84 -10.63
CA ALA A 164 -16.12 6.66 -9.26
C ALA A 164 -15.69 7.98 -8.59
N GLY A 165 -15.64 9.09 -9.33
CA GLY A 165 -15.24 10.40 -8.80
C GLY A 165 -13.74 10.54 -8.54
N THR A 166 -12.93 9.60 -9.03
CA THR A 166 -11.48 9.58 -8.78
C THR A 166 -10.70 10.26 -9.91
N LYS A 167 -9.52 10.80 -9.57
CA LYS A 167 -8.60 11.50 -10.47
C LYS A 167 -7.29 10.72 -10.61
N ASN A 168 -7.38 9.49 -11.11
CA ASN A 168 -6.22 8.60 -11.24
C ASN A 168 -5.34 8.96 -12.43
N VAL A 169 -4.03 8.71 -12.30
CA VAL A 169 -3.08 8.78 -13.41
C VAL A 169 -3.18 7.49 -14.24
N ILE A 170 -3.30 7.63 -15.56
CA ILE A 170 -3.38 6.52 -16.51
C ILE A 170 -2.27 6.68 -17.56
N TYR A 171 -1.44 5.66 -17.70
CA TYR A 171 -0.42 5.54 -18.73
C TYR A 171 -0.96 4.68 -19.88
N SER A 172 -1.19 5.27 -21.05
CA SER A 172 -1.60 4.51 -22.23
C SER A 172 -0.36 4.04 -23.00
N ILE A 173 -0.33 2.76 -23.34
CA ILE A 173 0.68 2.13 -24.21
C ILE A 173 0.04 1.64 -25.52
#